data_AF-A0A946FLZ7-F1
#
_entry.id   AF-A0A946FLZ7-F1
#
_cell.length_a   1.000
_cell.length_b   1.000
_cell.length_c   1.000
_cell.angle_alpha   90.00
_cell.angle_beta   90.00
_cell.angle_gamma   90.00
#
_symmetry.space_group_name_H-M   'P 1'
#
loop_
_entity.id
_entity.type
_entity.pdbx_description
1 polymer ?
#
loop_
_entity_poly.entity_id
_entity_poly.type
_entity_poly.pdbx_seq_one_letter_code
_entity_poly.pdbx_strand_id
1 'polypeptide(L)'
;MIAVLDPIADVSTPGQPFTGALNSRLQARPQGRGDLGQRMVRALNQAPQGPAILIGADIQGLTSAALGRALKANISANIVFGPATDGGFWLLGTRAGLSVRQFKTVGWSEPTTLAQSVNAFPTAKRVHFVDILSDVDSMEDLAKFS
;
A
#
# COMPACT_ATOMS: atom_id res chain seq x y z
N MET A 1 9.17 -6.50 -2.09
CA MET A 1 8.13 -7.51 -1.74
C MET A 1 6.81 -6.77 -1.64
N ILE A 2 5.66 -7.36 -1.96
CA ILE A 2 4.35 -6.69 -1.84
C ILE A 2 3.55 -7.47 -0.80
N ALA A 3 3.08 -6.81 0.25
CA ALA A 3 2.18 -7.42 1.23
C ALA A 3 0.75 -6.93 0.95
N VAL A 4 -0.20 -7.87 0.90
CA VAL A 4 -1.63 -7.55 0.87
C VAL A 4 -2.21 -7.95 2.21
N LEU A 5 -2.81 -7.00 2.91
CA LEU A 5 -3.44 -7.23 4.21
C LEU A 5 -4.96 -7.10 4.09
N ASP A 6 -5.65 -8.01 4.74
CA ASP A 6 -7.09 -7.98 4.97
C ASP A 6 -7.37 -7.27 6.32
N PRO A 7 -8.03 -6.10 6.33
CA PRO A 7 -8.35 -5.38 7.56
C PRO A 7 -9.21 -6.13 8.55
N ILE A 8 -9.88 -7.21 8.13
CA ILE A 8 -10.74 -8.02 8.99
C ILE A 8 -9.93 -9.18 9.58
N ALA A 9 -9.02 -9.79 8.81
CA ALA A 9 -8.27 -10.96 9.22
C ALA A 9 -6.89 -10.67 9.85
N ASP A 10 -6.26 -9.55 9.48
CA ASP A 10 -4.84 -9.27 9.79
C ASP A 10 -4.61 -8.20 10.86
N VAL A 11 -5.68 -7.68 11.50
CA VAL A 11 -5.53 -6.78 12.64
C VAL A 11 -4.92 -7.55 13.82
N SER A 12 -3.63 -7.32 14.04
CA SER A 12 -2.93 -7.76 15.26
C SER A 12 -3.32 -6.84 16.42
N THR A 13 -3.29 -7.38 17.63
CA THR A 13 -3.52 -6.67 18.89
C THR A 13 -2.64 -5.41 18.99
N PRO A 14 -3.16 -4.26 19.48
CA PRO A 14 -2.37 -3.04 19.60
C PRO A 14 -1.09 -3.25 20.43
N GLY A 15 0.06 -2.75 19.96
CA GLY A 15 1.31 -2.66 20.73
C GLY A 15 2.41 -3.67 20.38
N GLN A 16 2.24 -4.55 19.40
CA GLN A 16 3.32 -5.39 18.89
C GLN A 16 3.95 -4.77 17.63
N PRO A 17 5.30 -4.67 17.55
CA PRO A 17 5.98 -4.29 16.31
C PRO A 17 5.73 -5.34 15.22
N PHE A 18 5.60 -4.91 13.96
CA PHE A 18 5.60 -5.80 12.80
C PHE A 18 7.01 -6.40 12.65
N THR A 19 7.32 -7.42 13.43
CA THR A 19 8.59 -8.15 13.30
C THR A 19 8.55 -8.92 11.99
N GLY A 20 9.47 -8.62 11.07
CA GLY A 20 9.63 -9.27 9.75
C GLY A 20 9.95 -10.77 9.77
N ALA A 21 9.72 -11.47 10.87
CA ALA A 21 9.57 -12.92 10.86
C ALA A 21 8.25 -13.23 10.15
N LEU A 22 8.35 -13.84 8.96
CA LEU A 22 7.23 -14.39 8.22
C LEU A 22 6.57 -15.48 9.07
N ASN A 23 5.70 -15.06 9.98
CA ASN A 23 4.82 -15.95 10.71
C ASN A 23 4.07 -16.80 9.68
N SER A 24 3.82 -18.07 9.97
CA SER A 24 3.16 -19.08 9.13
C SER A 24 1.74 -18.72 8.64
N ARG A 25 1.30 -17.48 8.86
CA ARG A 25 0.05 -16.86 8.40
C ARG A 25 0.24 -15.95 7.18
N LEU A 26 1.46 -15.49 6.89
CA LEU A 26 1.75 -14.67 5.71
C LEU A 26 2.02 -15.57 4.50
N GLN A 27 1.15 -15.49 3.49
CA GLN A 27 1.34 -16.22 2.24
C GLN A 27 2.22 -15.43 1.29
N ALA A 28 3.46 -15.87 1.11
CA ALA A 28 4.32 -15.36 0.05
C ALA A 28 3.80 -15.80 -1.32
N ARG A 29 3.58 -14.85 -2.23
CA ARG A 29 3.17 -15.13 -3.61
C ARG A 29 4.07 -14.40 -4.60
N PRO A 30 4.47 -15.03 -5.72
CA PRO A 30 5.18 -14.32 -6.78
C PRO A 30 4.31 -13.18 -7.34
N GLN A 31 4.90 -11.99 -7.51
CA GLN A 31 4.21 -10.84 -8.11
C GLN A 31 3.82 -11.09 -9.58
N GLY A 32 4.52 -12.03 -10.24
CA GLY A 32 4.40 -12.30 -11.65
C GLY A 32 5.15 -11.29 -12.52
N ARG A 33 5.00 -11.44 -13.85
CA ARG A 33 5.60 -10.53 -14.85
C ARG A 33 4.76 -9.27 -15.02
N GLY A 34 5.33 -8.28 -15.71
CA GLY A 34 4.66 -7.01 -16.02
C GLY A 34 5.24 -5.81 -15.29
N ASP A 35 4.67 -4.64 -15.56
CA ASP A 35 4.96 -3.39 -14.85
C ASP A 35 4.40 -3.39 -13.42
N LEU A 36 4.72 -2.36 -12.64
CA LEU A 36 4.30 -2.25 -11.24
C LEU A 36 2.76 -2.21 -11.09
N GLY A 37 2.06 -1.47 -11.95
CA GLY A 37 0.60 -1.40 -11.96
C GLY A 37 -0.04 -2.77 -12.17
N GLN A 38 0.48 -3.55 -13.12
CA GLN A 38 0.04 -4.92 -13.39
C GLN A 38 0.24 -5.83 -12.18
N ARG A 39 1.37 -5.69 -11.48
CA ARG A 39 1.67 -6.48 -10.28
C ARG A 39 0.77 -6.10 -9.10
N MET A 40 0.54 -4.81 -8.87
CA MET A 40 -0.36 -4.32 -7.82
C MET A 40 -1.80 -4.77 -8.04
N VAL A 41 -2.31 -4.63 -9.27
CA VAL A 41 -3.67 -5.08 -9.62
C VAL A 41 -3.82 -6.58 -9.42
N ARG A 42 -2.82 -7.36 -9.82
CA ARG A 42 -2.81 -8.81 -9.62
C ARG A 42 -2.86 -9.18 -8.15
N ALA A 43 -2.03 -8.52 -7.32
CA ALA A 43 -1.98 -8.78 -5.89
C ALA A 43 -3.30 -8.43 -5.20
N LEU A 44 -3.87 -7.24 -5.48
CA LEU A 44 -5.15 -6.80 -4.91
C LEU A 44 -6.32 -7.68 -5.36
N ASN A 45 -6.35 -8.13 -6.62
CA ASN A 45 -7.43 -9.00 -7.12
C ASN A 45 -7.31 -10.45 -6.63
N GLN A 46 -6.18 -10.85 -6.05
CA GLN A 46 -6.00 -12.15 -5.39
C GLN A 46 -6.37 -12.12 -3.90
N ALA A 47 -6.62 -10.94 -3.34
CA ALA A 47 -7.08 -10.80 -1.96
C ALA A 47 -8.47 -11.44 -1.80
N PRO A 48 -8.83 -11.89 -0.58
CA PRO A 48 -10.20 -12.25 -0.26
C PRO A 48 -11.19 -11.13 -0.62
N GLN A 49 -12.45 -11.50 -0.83
CA GLN A 49 -13.50 -10.52 -1.10
C GLN A 49 -13.64 -9.56 0.07
N GLY A 50 -13.48 -8.26 -0.19
CA GLY A 50 -13.58 -7.23 0.84
C GLY A 50 -12.58 -6.08 0.64
N PRO A 51 -12.48 -5.18 1.63
CA PRO A 51 -11.41 -4.19 1.68
C PRO A 51 -10.04 -4.88 1.71
N ALA A 52 -9.12 -4.46 0.86
CA ALA A 52 -7.74 -4.90 0.85
C ALA A 52 -6.82 -3.68 0.82
N ILE A 53 -5.67 -3.79 1.48
CA ILE A 53 -4.59 -2.81 1.33
C ILE A 53 -3.33 -3.49 0.81
N LEU A 54 -2.63 -2.80 -0.07
CA LEU A 54 -1.31 -3.16 -0.57
C LEU A 54 -0.31 -2.22 0.07
N ILE A 55 0.78 -2.77 0.62
CA ILE A 55 1.86 -2.01 1.26
C ILE A 55 3.18 -2.33 0.57
N GLY A 56 4.01 -1.30 0.37
CA GLY A 56 5.43 -1.43 0.05
C GLY A 56 6.20 -2.21 1.14
N ALA A 57 7.43 -2.63 0.86
CA ALA A 57 8.24 -3.39 1.83
C ALA A 57 9.45 -2.61 2.36
N ASP A 58 9.59 -1.37 1.90
CA ASP A 58 10.69 -0.42 2.04
C ASP A 58 10.43 0.65 3.13
N ILE A 59 9.29 0.56 3.79
CA ILE A 59 8.76 1.61 4.67
C ILE A 59 9.17 1.32 6.12
N GLN A 60 10.32 1.82 6.56
CA GLN A 60 10.78 1.59 7.93
C GLN A 60 9.98 2.36 8.99
N GLY A 61 9.35 3.48 8.62
CA GLY A 61 8.51 4.28 9.52
C GLY A 61 7.12 3.69 9.82
N LEU A 62 6.79 2.51 9.28
CA LEU A 62 5.47 1.92 9.45
C LEU A 62 5.25 1.44 10.89
N THR A 63 4.38 2.15 11.61
CA THR A 63 3.95 1.76 12.96
C THR A 63 2.62 1.03 12.94
N SER A 64 2.35 0.19 13.95
CA SER A 64 1.05 -0.48 14.12
C SER A 64 -0.11 0.52 14.24
N ALA A 65 0.17 1.73 14.76
CA ALA A 65 -0.81 2.81 14.83
C ALA A 65 -1.13 3.41 13.44
N ALA A 66 -0.11 3.65 12.61
CA ALA A 66 -0.30 4.11 11.22
C ALA A 66 -1.05 3.07 10.39
N LEU A 67 -0.68 1.80 10.53
CA LEU A 67 -1.39 0.69 9.89
C LEU A 67 -2.85 0.63 10.35
N GLY A 68 -3.12 0.71 11.66
CA GLY A 68 -4.48 0.71 12.20
C GLY A 68 -5.34 1.85 11.67
N ARG A 69 -4.77 3.07 11.51
CA ARG A 69 -5.46 4.20 10.87
C ARG A 69 -5.77 3.91 9.41
N ALA A 70 -4.83 3.33 8.66
CA ALA A 70 -5.03 3.01 7.26
C ALA A 70 -6.11 1.94 7.04
N LEU A 71 -6.10 0.88 7.85
CA LEU A 71 -7.13 -0.16 7.85
C LEU A 71 -8.51 0.45 8.15
N LYS A 72 -8.61 1.30 9.18
CA LYS A 72 -9.86 1.98 9.54
C LYS A 72 -10.36 2.90 8.41
N ALA A 73 -9.46 3.63 7.75
CA ALA A 73 -9.81 4.46 6.60
C ALA A 73 -10.37 3.61 5.44
N ASN A 74 -9.75 2.46 5.17
CA ASN A 74 -10.13 1.57 4.06
C ASN A 74 -11.51 0.91 4.25
N ILE A 75 -12.01 0.81 5.49
CA ILE A 75 -13.38 0.36 5.75
C ILE A 75 -14.41 1.30 5.13
N SER A 76 -14.12 2.61 5.07
CA SER A 76 -15.10 3.62 4.64
C SER A 76 -14.81 4.22 3.27
N ALA A 77 -13.55 4.36 2.86
CA ALA A 77 -13.17 4.98 1.59
C ALA A 77 -13.28 4.02 0.39
N ASN A 78 -13.40 4.55 -0.83
CA ASN A 78 -13.35 3.70 -2.03
C ASN A 78 -11.91 3.32 -2.37
N ILE A 79 -11.00 4.29 -2.23
CA ILE A 79 -9.57 4.18 -2.47
C ILE A 79 -8.84 4.90 -1.33
N VAL A 80 -7.77 4.28 -0.82
CA VAL A 80 -6.90 4.88 0.20
C VAL A 80 -5.48 4.95 -0.34
N PHE A 81 -4.81 6.08 -0.17
CA PHE A 81 -3.38 6.21 -0.43
C PHE A 81 -2.63 6.58 0.84
N GLY A 82 -1.49 5.94 1.09
CA GLY A 82 -0.47 6.42 2.02
C GLY A 82 0.64 7.10 1.24
N PRO A 83 0.74 8.45 1.23
CA PRO A 83 1.75 9.15 0.45
C PRO A 83 3.16 8.87 0.97
N ALA A 84 4.12 8.69 0.06
CA ALA A 84 5.54 8.65 0.40
C ALA A 84 6.19 10.03 0.16
N THR A 85 7.29 10.33 0.85
CA THR A 85 7.97 11.63 0.74
C THR A 85 8.66 11.88 -0.60
N ASP A 86 8.89 10.83 -1.38
CA ASP A 86 9.50 10.86 -2.72
C ASP A 86 8.51 11.25 -3.84
N GLY A 87 7.21 11.37 -3.52
CA GLY A 87 6.13 11.64 -4.48
C GLY A 87 5.38 10.39 -4.97
N GLY A 88 5.77 9.21 -4.47
CA GLY A 88 5.07 7.95 -4.62
C GLY A 88 4.05 7.70 -3.51
N PHE A 89 3.79 6.42 -3.25
CA PHE A 89 2.92 5.98 -2.15
C PHE A 89 3.38 4.66 -1.57
N TRP A 90 3.35 4.59 -0.24
CA TRP A 90 3.69 3.40 0.52
C TRP A 90 2.50 2.43 0.68
N LEU A 91 1.27 2.93 0.47
CA LEU A 91 0.05 2.13 0.59
C LEU A 91 -1.00 2.49 -0.46
N LEU A 92 -1.64 1.45 -1.00
CA LEU A 92 -2.85 1.53 -1.83
C LEU A 92 -3.95 0.61 -1.26
N GLY A 93 -5.05 1.20 -0.80
CA GLY A 93 -6.25 0.50 -0.35
C GLY A 93 -7.39 0.56 -1.36
N THR A 94 -8.14 -0.52 -1.49
CA THR A 94 -9.35 -0.59 -2.30
C THR A 94 -10.38 -1.54 -1.68
N ARG A 95 -11.66 -1.29 -1.95
CA ARG A 95 -12.78 -2.18 -1.57
C ARG A 95 -13.30 -3.06 -2.70
N ALA A 96 -12.81 -2.81 -3.90
CA ALA A 96 -13.21 -3.53 -5.10
C ALA A 96 -11.97 -3.87 -5.93
N GLY A 97 -12.09 -4.88 -6.79
CA GLY A 97 -11.05 -5.22 -7.74
C GLY A 97 -10.65 -4.01 -8.59
N LEU A 98 -9.36 -3.93 -8.90
CA LEU A 98 -8.81 -2.92 -9.79
C LEU A 98 -8.60 -3.50 -11.19
N SER A 99 -8.56 -2.60 -12.17
CA SER A 99 -8.17 -2.89 -13.54
C SER A 99 -6.81 -2.29 -13.84
N VAL A 100 -5.98 -3.02 -14.58
CA VAL A 100 -4.69 -2.53 -15.09
C VAL A 100 -4.83 -1.22 -15.87
N ARG A 101 -6.01 -0.97 -16.48
CA ARG A 101 -6.28 0.28 -17.21
C ARG A 101 -6.12 1.53 -16.34
N GLN A 102 -6.35 1.41 -15.03
CA GLN A 102 -6.21 2.51 -14.07
C GLN A 102 -4.76 2.88 -13.80
N PHE A 103 -3.76 2.13 -14.28
CA PHE A 103 -2.36 2.46 -14.04
C PHE A 103 -1.54 2.55 -15.33
N LYS A 104 -2.20 2.50 -16.50
CA LYS A 104 -1.54 2.44 -17.81
C LYS A 104 -0.69 3.68 -18.12
N THR A 105 -1.08 4.84 -17.61
CA THR A 105 -0.43 6.13 -17.86
C THR A 105 0.38 6.64 -16.66
N VAL A 106 0.52 5.82 -15.62
CA VAL A 106 1.28 6.19 -14.43
C VAL A 106 2.76 5.92 -14.69
N GLY A 107 3.59 6.95 -14.60
CA GLY A 107 5.04 6.83 -14.48
C GLY A 107 5.39 6.36 -13.08
N TRP A 108 6.24 5.34 -12.99
CA TRP A 108 6.68 4.75 -11.72
C TRP A 108 8.05 5.30 -11.33
N SER A 109 8.31 5.44 -10.03
CA SER A 109 9.55 6.01 -9.50
C SER A 109 9.75 7.48 -9.91
N GLU A 110 8.64 8.21 -10.03
CA GLU A 110 8.61 9.63 -10.39
C GLU A 110 7.99 10.43 -9.25
N PRO A 111 8.41 11.69 -9.01
CA PRO A 111 7.78 12.54 -8.00
C PRO A 111 6.28 12.81 -8.23
N THR A 112 5.78 12.47 -9.41
CA THR A 112 4.38 12.63 -9.81
C THR A 112 3.58 11.33 -9.76
N THR A 113 4.19 10.20 -9.37
CA THR A 113 3.55 8.87 -9.37
C THR A 113 2.24 8.86 -8.57
N LEU A 114 2.21 9.46 -7.37
CA LEU A 114 0.99 9.53 -6.57
C LEU A 114 -0.09 10.36 -7.27
N ALA A 115 0.25 11.57 -7.72
CA ALA A 115 -0.70 12.47 -8.37
C ALA A 115 -1.32 11.81 -9.62
N GLN A 116 -0.49 11.16 -10.45
CA GLN A 116 -0.94 10.41 -11.61
C GLN A 116 -1.83 9.23 -11.23
N SER A 117 -1.49 8.51 -10.16
CA SER A 117 -2.28 7.37 -9.66
C SER A 117 -3.65 7.80 -9.13
N VAL A 118 -3.73 8.91 -8.41
CA VAL A 118 -5.01 9.48 -7.92
C VAL A 118 -5.89 9.88 -9.11
N ASN A 119 -5.31 10.55 -10.11
CA ASN A 119 -6.03 11.00 -11.31
C ASN A 119 -6.54 9.87 -12.20
N ALA A 120 -6.05 8.66 -12.00
CA ALA A 120 -6.50 7.51 -12.78
C ALA A 120 -7.80 6.87 -12.25
N PHE A 121 -8.33 7.35 -11.13
CA PHE A 121 -9.64 6.99 -10.63
C PHE A 121 -10.70 8.01 -11.05
N PRO A 122 -11.94 7.57 -11.37
CA PRO A 122 -13.04 8.49 -11.63
C PRO A 122 -13.29 9.39 -10.41
N THR A 123 -13.66 10.66 -10.64
CA THR A 123 -13.97 11.64 -9.59
C THR A 123 -15.07 11.20 -8.62
N ALA A 124 -15.96 10.29 -9.06
CA ALA A 124 -17.00 9.69 -8.23
C ALA A 124 -16.45 8.75 -7.13
N LYS A 125 -15.19 8.31 -7.22
CA LYS A 125 -14.56 7.52 -6.15
C LYS A 125 -13.97 8.45 -5.10
N ARG A 126 -14.38 8.27 -3.86
CA ARG A 126 -13.78 8.98 -2.73
C ARG A 126 -12.39 8.41 -2.45
N VAL A 127 -11.38 9.21 -2.77
CA VAL A 127 -9.98 8.99 -2.39
C VAL A 127 -9.75 9.56 -1.00
N HIS A 128 -9.10 8.78 -0.14
CA HIS A 128 -8.67 9.23 1.19
C HIS A 128 -7.16 9.07 1.33
N PHE A 129 -6.53 10.01 2.00
CA PHE A 129 -5.09 9.97 2.28
C PHE A 129 -4.86 9.68 3.76
N VAL A 130 -3.92 8.79 4.04
CA VAL A 130 -3.46 8.49 5.41
C VAL A 130 -2.10 9.15 5.65
N ASP A 131 -1.42 8.78 6.74
CA ASP A 131 -0.15 9.37 7.12
C ASP A 131 0.88 9.32 5.98
N ILE A 132 1.66 10.40 5.88
CA ILE A 132 2.83 10.45 5.00
C ILE A 132 3.98 9.75 5.73
N LEU A 133 4.61 8.77 5.09
CA LEU A 133 5.79 8.08 5.60
C LEU A 133 6.98 8.29 4.66
N SER A 134 8.19 8.12 5.19
CA SER A 134 9.41 8.11 4.38
C SER A 134 9.83 6.68 4.08
N ASP A 135 10.08 6.40 2.81
CA ASP A 135 10.81 5.21 2.39
C ASP A 135 12.31 5.40 2.66
N VAL A 136 12.98 4.29 2.99
CA VAL A 136 14.43 4.28 3.24
C VAL A 136 15.12 3.73 2.00
N ASP A 137 15.44 4.62 1.07
CA ASP A 137 16.05 4.26 -0.21
C ASP A 137 17.58 4.43 -0.22
N SER A 138 18.13 5.11 0.79
CA SER A 138 19.56 5.44 0.88
C SER A 138 20.17 5.14 2.26
N MET A 139 21.50 5.02 2.31
CA MET A 139 22.25 4.93 3.58
C MET A 139 22.07 6.18 4.44
N GLU A 140 21.81 7.34 3.83
CA GLU A 140 21.48 8.59 4.55
C GLU A 140 20.09 8.55 5.19
N ASP A 141 19.13 7.83 4.59
CA ASP A 141 17.82 7.63 5.21
C ASP A 141 17.89 6.67 6.39
N LEU A 142 18.76 5.66 6.33
CA LEU A 142 19.00 4.75 7.45
C LEU A 142 19.58 5.49 8.69
N ALA A 143 20.41 6.51 8.47
CA ALA A 143 21.00 7.32 9.53
C ALA A 143 19.98 8.19 10.29
N LYS A 144 18.77 8.39 9.76
CA LYS A 144 17.68 9.11 10.46
C LYS A 144 16.98 8.25 11.52
N PHE A 145 17.25 6.94 11.55
CA PHE A 145 16.63 5.97 12.44
C PHE A 145 17.63 5.35 13.45
N SER A 146 18.87 5.85 13.52
CA SER A 146 19.91 5.42 14.47
C SER A 146 19.96 6.27 15.74
#